data_AF-A0A974HM72-F1
#
_entry.id   AF-A0A974HM72-F1
#
_cell.length_a   1.000
_cell.length_b   1.000
_cell.length_c   1.000
_cell.angle_alpha   90.00
_cell.angle_beta   90.00
_cell.angle_gamma   90.00
#
_symmetry.space_group_name_H-M   'P 1'
#
loop_
_entity.id
_entity.type
_entity.pdbx_description
1 polymer ?
#
loop_
_entity_poly.entity_id
_entity_poly.type
_entity_poly.pdbx_seq_one_letter_code
_entity_poly.pdbx_strand_id
1 'polypeptide(L)'
;MVWTCPKLTHYWVEIFAFISKVMVLPIQPNPTLALLGHTGGLVNSVESRILLQLLMYYAKKLIVLKWNRSAAPTLKELKDLVNKALLYYKPVYMSIGCTDKFIAIWMIWVLNSNTNIPNVF
;
A
#
# COMPACT_ATOMS: atom_id res chain seq x y z
N MET A 1 13.71 18.10 5.86
CA MET A 1 12.95 17.37 4.82
C MET A 1 12.26 16.17 5.48
N VAL A 2 11.09 15.71 5.01
CA VAL A 2 10.41 14.52 5.59
C VAL A 2 11.32 13.27 5.60
N TRP A 3 12.26 13.21 4.63
CA TRP A 3 13.25 12.15 4.46
C TRP A 3 14.50 12.25 5.36
N THR A 4 14.70 13.37 6.06
CA THR A 4 15.84 13.55 6.96
C THR A 4 15.49 13.20 8.42
N CYS A 5 14.23 12.85 8.71
CA CYS A 5 13.80 12.41 10.03
C CYS A 5 14.05 10.90 10.18
N PRO A 6 14.94 10.46 11.09
CA PRO A 6 15.34 9.04 11.20
C PRO A 6 14.16 8.08 11.41
N LYS A 7 13.16 8.50 12.21
CA LYS A 7 11.94 7.72 12.47
C LYS A 7 11.11 7.49 11.21
N LEU A 8 10.99 8.52 10.37
CA LEU A 8 10.24 8.46 9.11
C LEU A 8 11.01 7.71 8.03
N THR A 9 12.34 7.86 7.98
CA THR A 9 13.20 7.12 7.06
C THR A 9 13.10 5.62 7.33
N HIS A 10 13.19 5.20 8.60
CA HIS A 10 13.02 3.78 8.96
C HIS A 10 11.66 3.24 8.52
N TYR A 11 10.58 3.99 8.82
CA TYR A 11 9.23 3.62 8.38
C TYR A 11 9.15 3.45 6.86
N TRP A 12 9.64 4.41 6.08
CA TRP A 12 9.59 4.31 4.62
C TRP A 12 10.41 3.14 4.09
N VAL A 13 11.62 2.91 4.60
CA VAL A 13 12.44 1.75 4.20
C VAL A 13 11.71 0.44 4.46
N GLU A 14 11.07 0.30 5.62
CA GLU A 14 10.26 -0.89 5.96
C GLU A 14 9.07 -1.06 5.00
N ILE A 15 8.34 0.03 4.69
CA ILE A 15 7.23 0.02 3.74
C ILE A 15 7.70 -0.36 2.33
N PHE A 16 8.77 0.25 1.82
CA PHE A 16 9.30 -0.04 0.49
C PHE A 16 9.80 -1.48 0.38
N ALA A 17 10.51 -1.98 1.39
CA ALA A 17 10.96 -3.37 1.44
C ALA A 17 9.77 -4.34 1.46
N PHE A 18 8.71 -4.02 2.22
CA PHE A 18 7.51 -4.82 2.27
C PHE A 18 6.74 -4.84 0.94
N ILE A 19 6.47 -3.68 0.35
CA ILE A 19 5.75 -3.59 -0.92
C ILE A 19 6.54 -4.26 -2.05
N SER A 20 7.88 -4.13 -2.03
CA SER A 20 8.75 -4.85 -2.97
C SER A 20 8.57 -6.37 -2.88
N LYS A 21 8.46 -6.91 -1.66
CA LYS A 21 8.18 -8.34 -1.43
C LYS A 21 6.78 -8.75 -1.89
N VAL A 22 5.77 -7.92 -1.64
CA VAL A 22 4.39 -8.22 -2.03
C VAL A 22 4.23 -8.21 -3.54
N MET A 23 4.76 -7.19 -4.21
CA MET A 23 4.63 -7.02 -5.66
C MET A 23 5.67 -7.80 -6.46
N VAL A 24 6.67 -8.40 -5.81
CA VAL A 24 7.81 -9.08 -6.45
C VAL A 24 8.54 -8.13 -7.42
N LEU A 25 8.73 -6.88 -6.99
CA LEU A 25 9.39 -5.83 -7.76
C LEU A 25 10.50 -5.17 -6.93
N PRO A 26 11.67 -4.85 -7.51
CA PRO A 26 12.75 -4.18 -6.80
C PRO A 26 12.45 -2.67 -6.65
N ILE A 27 11.53 -2.32 -5.75
CA ILE A 27 11.12 -0.93 -5.53
C ILE A 27 12.09 -0.27 -4.55
N GLN A 28 12.97 0.60 -5.08
CA GLN A 28 13.88 1.38 -4.26
C GLN A 28 13.13 2.51 -3.52
N PRO A 29 13.56 2.88 -2.30
CA PRO A 29 13.03 4.03 -1.59
C PRO A 29 13.18 5.29 -2.44
N ASN A 30 12.06 5.84 -2.89
CA ASN A 30 12.04 7.02 -3.75
C ASN A 30 11.11 8.09 -3.16
N PRO A 31 11.61 9.31 -2.89
CA PRO A 31 10.82 10.42 -2.35
C PRO A 31 9.65 10.81 -3.26
N THR A 32 9.84 10.78 -4.57
CA THR A 32 8.83 11.11 -5.57
C THR A 32 7.70 10.09 -5.58
N LEU A 33 8.02 8.80 -5.44
CA LEU A 33 7.01 7.76 -5.31
C LEU A 33 6.26 7.85 -3.98
N ALA A 34 6.98 8.00 -2.87
CA ALA A 34 6.37 8.07 -1.55
C ALA A 34 5.46 9.30 -1.37
N LEU A 35 5.91 10.47 -1.81
CA LEU A 35 5.21 11.75 -1.59
C LEU A 35 4.19 12.02 -2.69
N LEU A 36 4.57 11.87 -3.96
CA LEU A 36 3.75 12.27 -5.11
C LEU A 36 3.00 11.09 -5.74
N GLY A 37 3.31 9.84 -5.39
CA GLY A 37 2.69 8.67 -6.03
C GLY A 37 3.08 8.49 -7.50
N HIS A 38 4.13 9.19 -7.93
CA HIS A 38 4.63 9.09 -9.29
C HIS A 38 5.50 7.85 -9.43
N THR A 39 5.06 6.90 -10.25
CA THR A 39 5.70 5.59 -10.40
C THR A 39 6.81 5.58 -11.44
N GLY A 40 6.95 6.61 -12.29
CA GLY A 40 8.08 6.73 -13.22
C GLY A 40 8.28 5.53 -14.15
N GLY A 41 7.21 4.78 -14.47
CA GLY A 41 7.31 3.58 -15.30
C GLY A 41 7.81 2.32 -14.58
N LEU A 42 7.96 2.32 -13.25
CA LEU A 42 8.38 1.13 -12.48
C LEU A 42 7.48 -0.10 -12.69
N VAL A 43 6.24 0.13 -13.13
CA VAL A 43 5.20 -0.88 -13.27
C VAL A 43 4.53 -0.74 -14.62
N ASN A 44 4.55 -1.84 -15.38
CA ASN A 44 4.04 -1.94 -16.75
C ASN A 44 2.51 -2.13 -16.80
N SER A 45 1.95 -2.92 -15.89
CA SER A 45 0.49 -3.11 -15.77
C SER A 45 -0.18 -1.92 -15.09
N VAL A 46 -1.35 -1.54 -15.61
CA VAL A 46 -2.18 -0.47 -15.04
C VAL A 46 -2.67 -0.86 -13.64
N GLU A 47 -3.06 -2.11 -13.46
CA GLU A 47 -3.61 -2.67 -12.22
C GLU A 47 -2.55 -2.69 -11.12
N SER A 48 -1.35 -3.16 -11.45
CA SER A 48 -0.22 -3.16 -10.53
C SER A 48 0.19 -1.72 -10.16
N ARG A 49 0.08 -0.77 -11.09
CA ARG A 49 0.33 0.65 -10.81
C ARG A 49 -0.72 1.22 -9.86
N ILE A 50 -2.00 0.90 -10.06
CA ILE A 50 -3.10 1.30 -9.16
C ILE A 50 -2.85 0.73 -7.76
N LEU A 51 -2.51 -0.55 -7.64
CA LEU A 51 -2.19 -1.17 -6.35
C LEU A 51 -1.04 -0.43 -5.66
N LEU A 52 0.07 -0.20 -6.35
CA LEU A 52 1.22 0.52 -5.79
C LEU A 52 0.83 1.91 -5.30
N GLN A 53 0.06 2.67 -6.09
CA GLN A 53 -0.40 3.99 -5.71
C GLN A 53 -1.34 3.96 -4.49
N LEU A 54 -2.23 2.98 -4.41
CA LEU A 54 -3.10 2.77 -3.24
C LEU A 54 -2.27 2.48 -1.98
N LEU A 55 -1.30 1.57 -2.07
CA LEU A 55 -0.43 1.24 -0.93
C LEU A 55 0.38 2.45 -0.45
N MET A 56 0.94 3.24 -1.38
CA MET A 56 1.63 4.49 -1.06
C MET A 56 0.70 5.55 -0.46
N TYR A 57 -0.55 5.63 -0.95
CA TYR A 57 -1.57 6.49 -0.38
C TYR A 57 -1.87 6.13 1.07
N TYR A 58 -2.09 4.85 1.38
CA TYR A 58 -2.35 4.40 2.76
C TYR A 58 -1.13 4.60 3.67
N ALA A 59 0.09 4.38 3.16
CA ALA A 59 1.31 4.65 3.92
C ALA A 59 1.44 6.13 4.31
N LYS A 60 1.12 7.05 3.39
CA LYS A 60 1.03 8.50 3.68
C LYS A 60 -0.10 8.83 4.65
N LYS A 61 -1.28 8.26 4.42
CA LYS A 61 -2.46 8.48 5.25
C LYS A 61 -2.17 8.13 6.71
N LEU A 62 -1.41 7.07 6.97
CA LEU A 62 -0.97 6.70 8.32
C LEU A 62 -0.09 7.74 9.00
N ILE A 63 0.84 8.36 8.27
CA ILE A 63 1.66 9.46 8.81
C ILE A 63 0.74 10.62 9.21
N VAL A 64 -0.22 10.98 8.37
CA VAL A 64 -1.17 12.06 8.66
C VAL A 64 -2.07 11.72 9.85
N LEU A 65 -2.61 10.49 9.92
CA LEU A 65 -3.44 10.04 11.04
C LEU A 65 -2.68 10.02 12.37
N LYS A 66 -1.36 9.86 12.34
CA LYS A 66 -0.49 9.83 13.52
C LYS A 66 0.34 11.10 13.72
N TRP A 67 0.08 12.17 12.96
CA TRP A 67 0.93 13.36 12.98
C TRP A 67 1.05 13.99 14.39
N ASN A 68 0.00 13.83 15.22
CA ASN A 68 -0.08 14.32 16.59
C ASN A 68 0.48 13.33 17.64
N ARG A 69 1.10 12.22 17.24
CA ARG A 69 1.65 11.19 18.15
C ARG A 69 3.18 11.15 18.02
N SER A 70 3.88 10.94 19.13
CA SER A 70 5.36 10.81 19.16
C SER A 70 5.88 9.51 18.50
N ALA A 71 4.99 8.52 18.35
CA ALA A 71 5.30 7.21 17.78
C ALA A 71 5.10 7.20 16.26
N ALA A 72 6.09 6.67 15.54
CA ALA A 72 5.99 6.44 14.11
C ALA A 72 4.90 5.40 13.79
N PRO A 73 4.27 5.48 12.60
CA PRO A 73 3.43 4.40 12.10
C PRO A 73 4.23 3.12 11.90
N THR A 74 3.56 1.98 12.01
CA THR A 74 4.17 0.66 11.83
C THR A 74 3.62 -0.05 10.60
N LEU A 75 4.37 -1.03 10.08
CA LEU A 75 3.91 -1.85 8.97
C LEU A 75 2.61 -2.62 9.30
N LYS A 76 2.44 -3.07 10.55
CA LYS A 76 1.20 -3.73 11.00
C LYS A 76 -0.02 -2.82 10.80
N GLU A 77 0.11 -1.55 11.18
CA GLU A 77 -0.98 -0.59 11.04
C GLU A 77 -1.29 -0.26 9.58
N LEU A 78 -0.29 -0.29 8.70
CA LEU A 78 -0.53 -0.22 7.25
C LEU A 78 -1.37 -1.38 6.77
N LYS A 79 -1.00 -2.62 7.15
CA LYS A 79 -1.77 -3.81 6.78
C LYS A 79 -3.21 -3.71 7.28
N ASP A 80 -3.40 -3.39 8.56
CA ASP A 80 -4.73 -3.25 9.17
C ASP A 80 -5.57 -2.17 8.46
N LEU A 81 -4.95 -1.05 8.09
CA LEU A 81 -5.65 0.04 7.40
C LEU A 81 -6.06 -0.34 5.97
N VAL A 82 -5.17 -0.98 5.21
CA VAL A 82 -5.45 -1.46 3.85
C VAL A 82 -6.51 -2.57 3.88
N ASN A 83 -6.41 -3.48 4.85
CA ASN A 83 -7.35 -4.57 5.06
C ASN A 83 -8.75 -4.08 5.45
N LYS A 84 -8.85 -3.05 6.29
CA LYS A 84 -10.13 -2.37 6.55
C LYS A 84 -10.69 -1.72 5.29
N ALA A 85 -9.86 -1.11 4.46
CA ALA A 85 -10.30 -0.50 3.20
C ALA A 85 -10.82 -1.53 2.18
N LEU A 86 -10.20 -2.71 2.13
CA LEU A 86 -10.60 -3.81 1.25
C LEU A 86 -12.06 -4.25 1.46
N LEU A 87 -12.54 -4.22 2.71
CA LEU A 87 -13.94 -4.52 3.04
C LEU A 87 -14.93 -3.58 2.36
N TYR A 88 -14.51 -2.37 2.00
CA TYR A 88 -15.34 -1.41 1.26
C TYR A 88 -15.14 -1.52 -0.25
N TYR A 89 -13.90 -1.80 -0.72
CA TYR A 89 -13.65 -1.97 -2.15
C TYR A 89 -14.36 -3.19 -2.73
N LYS A 90 -14.31 -4.35 -2.05
CA LYS A 90 -14.94 -5.60 -2.52
C LYS A 90 -16.42 -5.41 -2.92
N PRO A 91 -17.32 -4.94 -2.03
CA PRO A 91 -18.73 -4.78 -2.38
C PRO A 91 -18.97 -3.71 -3.44
N VAL A 92 -18.18 -2.63 -3.49
CA VAL A 92 -18.31 -1.58 -4.50
C VAL A 92 -17.98 -2.11 -5.90
N TYR A 93 -16.89 -2.87 -6.03
CA TYR A 93 -16.55 -3.46 -7.33
C TYR A 93 -17.56 -4.53 -7.75
N MET A 94 -18.09 -5.31 -6.79
CA MET A 94 -19.14 -6.30 -7.05
C MET A 94 -20.46 -5.65 -7.49
N SER A 95 -20.90 -4.56 -6.85
CA SER A 95 -22.17 -3.91 -7.18
C SER A 95 -22.19 -3.26 -8.57
N ILE A 96 -21.01 -2.87 -9.08
CA ILE A 96 -20.84 -2.28 -10.42
C ILE A 96 -20.55 -3.37 -11.47
N GLY A 97 -20.50 -4.65 -11.08
CA GLY A 97 -20.18 -5.77 -11.98
C GLY A 97 -18.71 -5.79 -12.46
N CYS A 98 -17.81 -5.10 -11.78
CA CYS A 98 -16.40 -4.97 -12.13
C CYS A 98 -15.49 -5.90 -11.30
N THR A 99 -15.95 -7.11 -10.98
CA THR A 99 -15.21 -8.07 -10.13
C THR A 99 -13.84 -8.43 -10.71
N ASP A 100 -13.71 -8.57 -12.02
CA ASP A 100 -12.43 -8.90 -12.66
C ASP A 100 -11.38 -7.81 -12.44
N LYS A 101 -11.79 -6.54 -12.46
CA LYS A 101 -10.90 -5.41 -12.15
C LYS A 101 -10.44 -5.44 -10.70
N PHE A 102 -11.34 -5.80 -9.77
CA PHE A 102 -10.97 -5.97 -8.37
C PHE A 102 -9.93 -7.07 -8.20
N ILE A 103 -10.15 -8.23 -8.83
CA ILE A 103 -9.20 -9.35 -8.80
C ILE A 103 -7.86 -8.91 -9.38
N ALA A 104 -7.84 -8.31 -10.57
CA ALA A 104 -6.61 -7.92 -11.24
C ALA A 104 -5.77 -6.90 -10.43
N ILE A 105 -6.42 -6.01 -9.67
CA ILE A 105 -5.73 -5.03 -8.80
C ILE A 105 -5.31 -5.64 -7.46
N TRP A 106 -6.19 -6.38 -6.79
CA TRP A 106 -6.02 -6.74 -5.38
C TRP A 106 -5.55 -8.18 -5.13
N MET A 107 -5.58 -9.06 -6.13
CA MET A 107 -5.29 -10.49 -5.94
C MET A 107 -3.91 -10.72 -5.31
N ILE A 108 -2.87 -10.01 -5.75
CA ILE A 108 -1.51 -10.13 -5.19
C ILE A 108 -1.49 -9.74 -3.70
N TRP A 109 -2.26 -8.73 -3.31
CA TRP A 109 -2.35 -8.33 -1.91
C TRP A 109 -3.16 -9.33 -1.08
N VAL A 110 -4.28 -9.84 -1.58
CA VAL A 110 -5.16 -10.74 -0.82
C VAL A 110 -4.53 -12.13 -0.65
N LEU A 111 -3.85 -12.66 -1.68
CA LEU A 111 -3.24 -14.00 -1.65
C LEU A 111 -1.91 -14.06 -0.88
N ASN A 112 -1.31 -12.91 -0.55
CA ASN A 112 -0.02 -12.91 0.13
C ASN A 112 -0.18 -13.30 1.62
N SER A 113 0.57 -14.31 2.06
CA SER A 113 0.52 -14.84 3.43
C SER A 113 0.85 -13.81 4.52
N ASN A 114 1.56 -12.73 4.17
CA ASN A 114 1.94 -11.67 5.10
C ASN A 114 0.88 -10.57 5.26
N THR A 115 -0.13 -10.52 4.40
CA THR A 115 -1.23 -9.53 4.37
C THR A 115 -2.59 -10.14 4.62
N ASN A 116 -2.70 -11.47 4.47
CA ASN A 116 -3.97 -12.18 4.44
C ASN A 116 -4.80 -11.98 5.71
N ILE A 117 -6.09 -11.80 5.52
CA ILE A 117 -7.11 -11.86 6.57
C ILE A 117 -7.87 -13.17 6.33
N PRO A 118 -8.03 -14.05 7.34
CA PRO A 118 -8.98 -15.15 7.20
C PRO A 118 -10.37 -14.53 6.96
N ASN A 119 -11.02 -14.87 5.84
CA ASN A 119 -12.39 -14.47 5.39
C ASN A 119 -12.51 -13.41 4.27
N VAL A 120 -11.50 -13.21 3.42
CA VAL A 120 -11.65 -12.31 2.24
C VAL A 120 -12.20 -13.01 1.00
N PHE A 121 -12.24 -14.35 0.97
CA PHE A 121 -12.92 -15.13 -0.05
C PHE A 121 -14.27 -15.61 0.46
#